data_AF-A0A974BR66-F1
#
_entry.id   AF-A0A974BR66-F1
#
_cell.length_a   1.000
_cell.length_b   1.000
_cell.length_c   1.000
_cell.angle_alpha   90.00
_cell.angle_beta   90.00
_cell.angle_gamma   90.00
#
_symmetry.space_group_name_H-M   'P 1'
#
loop_
_entity.id
_entity.type
_entity.pdbx_description
1 polymer ?
#
loop_
_entity_poly.entity_id
_entity_poly.type
_entity_poly.pdbx_seq_one_letter_code
_entity_poly.pdbx_strand_id
1 'polypeptide(L)'
;NISSYIIQVSGTPRKEPITVNTNFSLVDQLIPGNYYTFTVFATAGNMNGQKIANSTTTDSSSMFLSMTYSTNDSNIQNKIIQQVQEFLSETFPGQKITVTLKEMRKISYK
;
A
#
# COMPACT_ATOMS: atom_id res chain seq x y z
N ASN A 1 -34.28 -10.28 -12.85
CA ASN A 1 -33.71 -8.92 -13.03
C ASN A 1 -32.66 -8.67 -11.97
N ILE A 2 -31.45 -8.31 -12.39
CA ILE A 2 -30.39 -7.78 -11.51
C ILE A 2 -30.38 -6.26 -11.73
N SER A 3 -30.42 -5.47 -10.66
CA SER A 3 -30.36 -4.01 -10.74
C SER A 3 -28.94 -3.47 -10.51
N SER A 4 -28.13 -4.14 -9.70
CA SER A 4 -26.73 -3.78 -9.44
C SER A 4 -25.95 -4.96 -8.88
N TYR A 5 -24.64 -4.81 -8.77
CA TYR A 5 -23.74 -5.69 -8.03
C TYR A 5 -23.10 -4.91 -6.88
N ILE A 6 -22.84 -5.59 -5.77
CA ILE A 6 -22.08 -5.06 -4.65
C ILE A 6 -20.77 -5.84 -4.55
N ILE A 7 -19.66 -5.10 -4.42
CA ILE A 7 -18.31 -5.62 -4.19
C ILE A 7 -17.91 -5.24 -2.77
N GLN A 8 -17.69 -6.24 -1.92
CA GLN A 8 -17.15 -6.06 -0.56
C GLN A 8 -15.69 -6.50 -0.56
N VAL A 9 -14.80 -5.64 -0.07
CA VAL A 9 -13.37 -5.93 0.01
C VAL A 9 -12.97 -6.03 1.47
N SER A 10 -12.60 -7.23 1.91
CA SER A 10 -12.04 -7.48 3.24
C SER A 10 -10.52 -7.68 3.14
N GLY A 11 -9.80 -7.13 4.11
CA GLY A 11 -8.35 -7.06 4.17
C GLY A 11 -7.91 -5.90 5.06
N THR A 12 -6.61 -5.70 5.22
CA THR A 12 -6.04 -4.56 5.94
C THR A 12 -5.28 -3.65 4.95
N PRO A 13 -5.70 -2.39 4.78
CA PRO A 13 -6.90 -1.74 5.34
C PRO A 13 -8.19 -2.27 4.71
N ARG A 14 -9.29 -2.20 5.47
CA ARG A 14 -10.63 -2.54 5.00
C ARG A 14 -11.16 -1.42 4.10
N LYS A 15 -11.85 -1.78 3.01
CA LYS A 15 -12.59 -0.81 2.19
C LYS A 15 -14.09 -0.91 2.42
N GLU A 16 -14.75 0.22 2.22
CA GLU A 16 -16.20 0.25 2.19
C GLU A 16 -16.75 -0.51 0.97
N PRO A 17 -17.95 -1.11 1.07
CA PRO A 17 -18.60 -1.76 -0.06
C PRO A 17 -18.80 -0.81 -1.24
N ILE A 18 -18.61 -1.31 -2.45
CA ILE A 18 -18.78 -0.58 -3.70
C ILE A 18 -19.99 -1.14 -4.43
N THR A 19 -20.95 -0.29 -4.77
CA THR A 19 -22.12 -0.66 -5.61
C THR A 19 -21.84 -0.27 -7.06
N VAL A 20 -21.97 -1.22 -7.98
CA VAL A 20 -21.76 -1.01 -9.42
C VAL A 20 -22.95 -1.50 -10.22
N ASN A 21 -23.29 -0.79 -11.30
CA ASN A 21 -24.39 -1.14 -12.22
C ASN A 21 -23.89 -1.83 -13.50
N THR A 22 -22.62 -2.20 -13.53
CA THR A 22 -21.94 -2.87 -14.64
C THR A 22 -21.47 -4.26 -14.22
N ASN A 23 -21.22 -5.13 -15.20
CA ASN A 23 -20.66 -6.47 -14.99
C ASN A 23 -19.14 -6.46 -14.74
N PHE A 24 -18.52 -5.28 -14.71
CA PHE A 24 -17.09 -5.09 -14.50
C PHE A 24 -16.85 -3.86 -13.64
N SER A 25 -15.87 -3.93 -12.74
CA SER A 25 -15.37 -2.79 -11.96
C SER A 25 -13.88 -2.95 -11.70
N LEU A 26 -13.16 -1.83 -11.73
CA LEU A 26 -11.80 -1.74 -11.19
C LEU A 26 -11.91 -1.58 -9.66
N VAL A 27 -11.11 -2.33 -8.90
CA VAL A 27 -10.86 -2.05 -7.48
C VAL A 27 -9.42 -1.57 -7.35
N ASP A 28 -9.24 -0.26 -7.32
CA ASP A 28 -7.93 0.40 -7.23
C ASP A 28 -7.48 0.61 -5.78
N GLN A 29 -6.38 1.34 -5.55
CA GLN A 29 -5.93 1.82 -4.23
C GLN A 29 -5.87 0.73 -3.14
N LEU A 30 -5.52 -0.50 -3.53
CA LEU A 30 -5.15 -1.55 -2.59
C LEU A 30 -3.69 -1.35 -2.19
N ILE A 31 -3.36 -1.65 -0.94
CA ILE A 31 -1.98 -1.51 -0.47
C ILE A 31 -1.19 -2.74 -0.97
N PRO A 32 -0.10 -2.55 -1.74
CA PRO A 32 0.80 -3.63 -2.16
C PRO A 32 1.21 -4.55 -1.00
N GLY A 33 1.34 -5.84 -1.27
CA GLY A 33 1.77 -6.85 -0.29
C GLY A 33 0.70 -7.31 0.69
N ASN A 34 -0.56 -6.91 0.49
CA ASN A 34 -1.68 -7.32 1.34
C ASN A 34 -2.57 -8.35 0.65
N TYR A 35 -3.09 -9.26 1.47
CA TYR A 35 -4.10 -10.24 1.08
C TYR A 35 -5.49 -9.61 1.17
N TYR A 36 -6.26 -9.76 0.10
CA TYR A 36 -7.63 -9.26 0.00
C TYR A 36 -8.59 -10.36 -0.42
N THR A 37 -9.80 -10.31 0.14
CA THR A 37 -10.94 -11.15 -0.27
C THR A 37 -12.02 -10.25 -0.84
N PHE A 38 -12.42 -10.53 -2.07
CA PHE A 38 -13.46 -9.82 -2.82
C PHE A 38 -14.71 -10.66 -2.81
N THR A 39 -15.76 -10.17 -2.17
CA THR A 39 -17.09 -10.81 -2.18
C THR A 39 -18.01 -10.02 -3.10
N VAL A 40 -18.53 -10.68 -4.13
CA VAL A 40 -19.44 -10.09 -5.12
C VAL A 40 -20.81 -10.76 -5.03
N PHE A 41 -21.86 -9.96 -5.06
CA PHE A 41 -23.24 -10.45 -5.17
C PHE A 41 -24.13 -9.45 -5.91
N ALA A 42 -25.09 -9.99 -6.66
CA ALA A 42 -26.12 -9.19 -7.32
C ALA A 42 -27.14 -8.68 -6.30
N THR A 43 -27.75 -7.53 -6.58
CA THR A 43 -28.91 -7.02 -5.83
C THR A 43 -30.06 -6.72 -6.78
N ALA A 44 -31.28 -6.95 -6.28
CA ALA A 44 -32.54 -6.71 -6.98
C ALA A 44 -33.54 -6.10 -5.98
N GLY A 45 -33.60 -4.76 -5.92
CA GLY A 45 -34.32 -4.06 -4.86
C GLY A 45 -33.71 -4.39 -3.48
N ASN A 46 -34.52 -4.93 -2.57
CA ASN A 46 -34.10 -5.28 -1.20
C ASN A 46 -33.54 -6.72 -1.08
N MET A 47 -33.41 -7.44 -2.19
CA MET A 47 -32.91 -8.82 -2.21
C MET A 47 -31.45 -8.88 -2.65
N ASN A 48 -30.68 -9.74 -1.99
CA ASN A 48 -29.31 -10.08 -2.36
C ASN A 48 -29.26 -11.46 -3.00
N GLY A 49 -28.53 -11.58 -4.10
CA GLY A 49 -28.23 -12.84 -4.74
C GLY A 49 -27.16 -13.64 -4.00
N GLN A 50 -26.79 -14.78 -4.55
CA GLN A 50 -25.71 -15.61 -4.02
C GLN A 50 -24.40 -14.82 -3.99
N LYS A 51 -23.67 -14.97 -2.88
CA LYS A 51 -22.34 -14.38 -2.69
C LYS A 51 -21.28 -15.31 -3.28
N ILE A 52 -20.39 -14.73 -4.08
CA ILE A 52 -19.20 -15.40 -4.60
C ILE A 52 -17.99 -14.65 -4.05
N ALA A 53 -17.03 -15.38 -3.50
CA ALA A 53 -15.82 -14.79 -2.93
C ALA A 53 -14.58 -15.36 -3.62
N ASN A 54 -13.65 -14.47 -3.97
CA ASN A 54 -12.31 -14.82 -4.44
C ASN A 54 -11.28 -14.01 -3.69
N SER A 55 -10.09 -14.56 -3.51
CA SER A 55 -9.02 -13.90 -2.78
C SER A 55 -7.74 -13.87 -3.59
N THR A 56 -6.95 -12.82 -3.40
CA THR A 56 -5.63 -12.68 -4.01
C THR A 56 -4.74 -11.80 -3.14
N THR A 57 -3.43 -11.93 -3.32
CA THR A 57 -2.44 -11.05 -2.71
C THR A 57 -1.99 -10.05 -3.74
N THR A 58 -1.98 -8.78 -3.37
CA THR A 58 -1.38 -7.73 -4.21
C THR A 58 0.13 -7.91 -4.21
N ASP A 59 0.77 -7.77 -5.37
CA ASP A 59 2.23 -7.86 -5.48
C ASP A 59 2.87 -6.80 -4.57
N SER A 60 3.80 -7.22 -3.71
CA SER A 60 4.57 -6.31 -2.87
C SER A 60 5.51 -5.47 -3.74
N SER A 61 5.24 -4.17 -3.85
CA SER A 61 6.18 -3.22 -4.48
C SER A 61 7.09 -2.52 -3.45
N SER A 62 6.79 -2.62 -2.15
CA SER A 62 7.51 -1.88 -1.12
C SER A 62 8.80 -2.59 -0.67
N MET A 63 9.94 -1.97 -0.94
CA MET A 63 11.23 -2.34 -0.36
C MET A 63 11.52 -1.46 0.86
N PHE A 64 11.78 -2.08 2.01
CA PHE A 64 12.24 -1.40 3.22
C PHE A 64 13.76 -1.50 3.33
N LEU A 65 14.45 -0.36 3.19
CA LEU A 65 15.90 -0.27 3.38
C LEU A 65 16.18 0.47 4.69
N SER A 66 16.90 -0.19 5.60
CA SER A 66 17.39 0.40 6.85
C SER A 66 18.88 0.62 6.73
N MET A 67 19.33 1.87 6.85
CA MET A 67 20.74 2.23 6.81
C MET A 67 21.12 3.06 8.03
N THR A 68 22.28 2.76 8.60
CA THR A 68 22.82 3.46 9.76
C THR A 68 24.08 4.20 9.33
N TYR A 69 24.13 5.51 9.57
CA TYR A 69 25.35 6.31 9.43
C TYR A 69 25.54 7.20 10.66
N SER A 70 26.77 7.64 10.91
CA SER A 70 27.14 8.47 12.05
C SER A 70 27.93 9.67 11.55
N THR A 71 27.38 10.87 11.74
CA THR A 71 28.08 12.13 11.50
C THR A 71 27.57 13.19 12.46
N ASN A 72 28.46 14.06 12.93
CA ASN A 72 28.11 15.19 13.77
C ASN A 72 27.83 16.47 12.95
N ASP A 73 27.90 16.40 11.62
CA ASP A 73 27.75 17.54 10.70
C ASP A 73 26.43 17.44 9.91
N SER A 74 25.50 18.38 10.17
CA SER A 74 24.19 18.43 9.52
C SER A 74 24.23 18.67 8.01
N ASN A 75 25.25 19.37 7.49
CA ASN A 75 25.40 19.55 6.04
C ASN A 75 25.77 18.21 5.37
N ILE A 76 26.56 17.39 6.06
CA ILE A 76 26.90 16.04 5.61
C ILE A 76 25.67 15.13 5.71
N GLN A 77 24.85 15.25 6.75
CA GLN A 77 23.59 14.49 6.86
C GLN A 77 22.68 14.71 5.65
N ASN A 78 22.41 15.97 5.29
CA ASN A 78 21.53 16.30 4.16
C ASN A 78 22.07 15.78 2.82
N LYS A 79 23.39 15.88 2.59
CA LYS A 79 24.03 15.33 1.40
C LYS A 79 23.91 13.81 1.31
N ILE A 80 24.08 13.11 2.44
CA ILE A 80 23.92 11.64 2.49
C ILE A 80 22.48 11.26 2.14
N ILE A 81 21.48 11.94 2.72
CA ILE A 81 20.06 11.67 2.40
C ILE A 81 19.82 11.83 0.91
N GLN A 82 20.27 12.96 0.33
CA GLN A 82 20.05 13.27 -1.07
C GLN A 82 20.68 12.23 -2.00
N GLN A 83 21.97 11.89 -1.79
CA GLN A 83 22.67 10.91 -2.62
C GLN A 83 22.04 9.52 -2.54
N VAL A 84 21.63 9.11 -1.34
CA VAL A 84 20.95 7.83 -1.12
C VAL A 84 19.62 7.81 -1.85
N GLN A 85 18.83 8.89 -1.75
CA GLN A 85 17.55 8.99 -2.43
C GLN A 85 17.72 8.98 -3.96
N GLU A 86 18.73 9.65 -4.49
CA GLU A 86 19.07 9.66 -5.92
C GLU A 86 19.48 8.26 -6.40
N PHE A 87 20.44 7.60 -5.75
CA PHE A 87 20.87 6.24 -6.09
C PHE A 87 19.70 5.23 -6.12
N LEU A 88 18.81 5.30 -5.12
CA LEU A 88 17.65 4.41 -5.05
C LEU A 88 16.62 4.71 -6.13
N SER A 89 16.44 5.98 -6.50
CA SER A 89 15.54 6.38 -7.59
C SER A 89 16.04 5.91 -8.94
N GLU A 90 17.36 5.92 -9.16
CA GLU A 90 17.99 5.41 -10.39
C GLU A 90 17.98 3.88 -10.46
N THR A 91 18.24 3.21 -9.33
CA THR A 91 18.33 1.74 -9.28
C THR A 91 16.95 1.08 -9.42
N PHE A 92 15.89 1.74 -8.93
CA PHE A 92 14.53 1.21 -8.92
C PHE A 92 13.53 2.19 -9.56
N PRO A 93 13.64 2.43 -10.88
CA PRO A 93 12.79 3.39 -11.57
C PRO A 93 11.32 2.99 -11.50
N GLY A 94 10.45 3.94 -11.13
CA GLY A 94 9.00 3.73 -10.99
C GLY A 94 8.55 3.27 -9.59
N GLN A 95 9.48 2.96 -8.68
CA GLN A 95 9.14 2.62 -7.30
C GLN A 95 9.08 3.88 -6.41
N LYS A 96 8.02 4.00 -5.61
CA LYS A 96 7.96 5.04 -4.56
C LYS A 96 8.74 4.54 -3.34
N ILE A 97 9.89 5.16 -3.07
CA ILE A 97 10.79 4.83 -1.95
C ILE A 97 10.80 6.00 -0.98
N THR A 98 10.59 5.72 0.32
CA THR A 98 10.67 6.72 1.39
C THR A 98 11.91 6.46 2.23
N VAL A 99 12.84 7.44 2.27
CA VAL A 99 14.02 7.39 3.11
C VAL A 99 13.71 8.10 4.43
N THR A 100 13.79 7.39 5.55
CA THR A 100 13.55 7.96 6.88
C THR A 100 14.81 7.85 7.72
N LEU A 101 15.22 8.95 8.36
CA LEU A 101 16.32 8.95 9.31
C LEU A 101 15.84 8.70 10.73
N LYS A 102 16.54 7.81 11.43
CA LYS A 102 16.39 7.66 12.87
C LYS A 102 17.60 8.27 13.55
N GLU A 103 17.42 9.41 14.22
CA GLU A 103 18.47 10.00 15.05
C GLU A 103 18.90 9.02 16.14
N MET A 104 20.18 8.70 16.20
CA MET A 104 20.75 7.99 17.34
C MET A 104 21.16 9.01 18.38
N ARG A 105 20.47 9.04 19.53
CA ARG A 105 20.89 9.87 20.66
C ARG A 105 22.27 9.42 21.13
N LYS A 106 23.26 10.32 21.10
CA LYS A 106 24.53 10.12 21.81
C LYS A 106 24.24 10.01 23.30
N ILE A 107 24.49 8.86 23.89
CA ILE A 107 24.52 8.70 25.35
C ILE A 107 25.93 9.13 25.78
N SER A 108 26.07 10.30 26.40
CA SER A 108 27.35 10.72 26.98
C SER A 108 27.49 10.05 28.34
N TYR A 109 28.51 9.21 28.50
CA TYR A 109 28.95 8.79 29.83
C TYR A 109 29.73 9.97 30.45
N LYS A 110 29.31 10.41 31.63
CA LYS A 110 30.06 11.35 32.47
C LYS A 110 31.13 10.59 33.24
#